data_AF-A0A1H7FJF7-F1
#
_entry.id   AF-A0A1H7FJF7-F1
#
_cell.length_a   1.000
_cell.length_b   1.000
_cell.length_c   1.000
_cell.angle_alpha   90.00
_cell.angle_beta   90.00
_cell.angle_gamma   90.00
#
_symmetry.space_group_name_H-M   'P 1'
#
loop_
_entity.id
_entity.type
_entity.pdbx_description
1 polymer ?
#
loop_
_entity_poly.entity_id
_entity_poly.type
_entity_poly.pdbx_seq_one_letter_code
_entity_poly.pdbx_strand_id
1 'polypeptide(L)'
;MKPLTIIPVLCCLTWLTCHAQQPDYETGRVAKQPSKGAVTKDRNSKMSAALHGIYIHDDVLYFQIGLRNGSHIRFDIDFIRFYIRDRKVAKRTVTQEKEMMPLDIDGLERPLVDGKCGKTVVAALDKFTLANSKQLTIEIYEKDGGRHLYLKVRNRNIENAQPIN
;
A
#
# COMPACT_ATOMS: atom_id res chain seq x y z
N MET A 1 13.60 -53.81 49.49
CA MET A 1 12.65 -53.70 48.36
C MET A 1 11.87 -52.42 48.54
N LYS A 2 12.17 -51.38 47.74
CA LYS A 2 11.56 -50.05 47.81
C LYS A 2 10.53 -49.91 46.68
N PRO A 3 9.38 -49.26 46.89
CA PRO A 3 8.31 -49.20 45.90
C PRO A 3 8.66 -48.28 44.72
N LEU A 4 8.22 -48.68 43.53
CA LEU A 4 8.23 -47.88 42.31
C LEU A 4 7.30 -46.67 42.48
N THR A 5 7.86 -45.47 42.38
CA THR A 5 7.10 -44.23 42.27
C THR A 5 6.65 -44.08 40.82
N ILE A 6 5.33 -44.16 40.60
CA ILE A 6 4.66 -43.79 39.37
C ILE A 6 4.81 -42.27 39.21
N ILE A 7 5.64 -41.83 38.26
CA ILE A 7 5.70 -40.44 37.83
C ILE A 7 4.55 -40.25 36.84
N PRO A 8 3.56 -39.38 37.10
CA PRO A 8 2.51 -39.10 36.14
C PRO A 8 3.10 -38.28 35.00
N VAL A 9 2.95 -38.77 33.77
CA VAL A 9 3.17 -38.02 32.54
C VAL A 9 2.10 -36.93 32.48
N LEU A 10 2.39 -35.76 33.04
CA LEU A 10 1.54 -34.59 32.88
C LEU A 10 1.94 -33.86 31.60
N CYS A 11 1.18 -34.18 30.56
CA CYS A 11 1.00 -33.42 29.34
C CYS A 11 0.82 -31.93 29.68
N CYS A 12 1.84 -31.10 29.47
CA CYS A 12 1.72 -29.65 29.51
C CYS A 12 1.77 -29.11 28.08
N LEU A 13 0.63 -29.24 27.42
CA LEU A 13 0.22 -28.42 26.27
C LEU A 13 0.13 -26.96 26.73
N THR A 14 1.25 -26.26 26.89
CA THR A 14 1.21 -24.80 26.87
C THR A 14 1.19 -24.37 25.41
N TRP A 15 -0.03 -24.32 24.87
CA TRP A 15 -0.39 -23.36 23.84
C TRP A 15 -0.11 -21.96 24.39
N LEU A 16 1.16 -21.56 24.41
CA LEU A 16 1.49 -20.15 24.55
C LEU A 16 1.02 -19.52 23.25
N THR A 17 -0.09 -18.80 23.37
CA THR A 17 -0.61 -17.85 22.41
C THR A 17 0.55 -17.06 21.82
N CYS A 18 0.98 -17.47 20.63
CA CYS A 18 1.65 -16.59 19.69
C CYS A 18 0.62 -15.53 19.32
N HIS A 19 0.46 -14.52 20.18
CA HIS A 19 0.11 -13.20 19.71
C HIS A 19 1.25 -12.82 18.78
N ALA A 20 1.12 -13.20 17.50
CA ALA A 20 1.85 -12.56 16.44
C ALA A 20 1.52 -11.08 16.57
N GLN A 21 2.38 -10.35 17.27
CA GLN A 21 2.40 -8.90 17.30
C GLN A 21 2.55 -8.53 15.82
N GLN A 22 1.45 -8.19 15.16
CA GLN A 22 1.55 -7.71 13.79
C GLN A 22 2.48 -6.50 13.83
N PRO A 23 3.50 -6.43 12.96
CA PRO A 23 4.40 -5.29 12.92
C PRO A 23 3.58 -4.00 12.82
N ASP A 24 3.85 -3.05 13.71
CA ASP A 24 3.16 -1.78 13.83
C ASP A 24 3.68 -0.81 12.77
N TYR A 25 3.32 -1.06 11.52
CA TYR A 25 3.69 -0.16 10.44
C TYR A 25 3.12 1.25 10.69
N GLU A 26 3.93 2.27 10.42
CA GLU A 26 3.61 3.68 10.69
C GLU A 26 2.56 4.29 9.74
N THR A 27 1.72 3.46 9.11
CA THR A 27 0.70 3.84 8.13
C THR A 27 -0.29 4.86 8.70
N GLY A 28 -0.75 4.66 9.93
CA GLY A 28 -1.65 5.58 10.63
C GLY A 28 -1.03 6.94 10.99
N ARG A 29 0.28 7.01 11.24
CA ARG A 29 1.00 8.29 11.43
C ARG A 29 1.11 9.03 10.10
N VAL A 30 1.47 8.32 9.03
CA VAL A 30 1.59 8.88 7.68
C VAL A 30 0.24 9.37 7.15
N ALA A 31 -0.86 8.70 7.47
CA ALA A 31 -2.21 9.11 7.05
C ALA A 31 -2.55 10.53 7.50
N LYS A 32 -2.01 10.97 8.65
CA LYS A 32 -2.24 12.29 9.26
C LYS A 32 -1.26 13.37 8.79
N GLN A 33 -0.22 13.02 8.02
CA GLN A 33 0.77 13.99 7.55
C GLN A 33 0.12 15.00 6.58
N PRO A 34 0.39 16.31 6.72
CA PRO A 34 -0.15 17.32 5.84
C PRO A 34 0.47 17.19 4.44
N SER A 35 -0.37 17.20 3.41
CA SER A 35 0.07 17.16 2.02
C SER A 35 0.21 18.59 1.45
N LYS A 36 1.43 18.99 1.10
CA LYS A 36 1.69 20.31 0.46
C LYS A 36 1.51 20.31 -1.07
N GLY A 37 1.18 19.16 -1.65
CA GLY A 37 1.04 18.99 -3.09
C GLY A 37 0.78 17.54 -3.48
N ALA A 38 1.01 17.23 -4.77
CA ALA A 38 0.95 15.88 -5.29
C ALA A 38 2.23 15.57 -6.07
N VAL A 39 2.87 14.45 -5.73
CA VAL A 39 4.00 13.86 -6.46
C VAL A 39 3.57 13.44 -7.87
N THR A 40 2.40 12.82 -7.98
CA THR A 40 1.76 12.43 -9.23
C THR A 40 0.25 12.35 -9.00
N LYS A 41 -0.53 12.51 -10.07
CA LYS A 41 -1.99 12.47 -10.01
C LYS A 41 -2.55 11.86 -11.27
N ASP A 42 -3.72 11.26 -11.14
CA ASP A 42 -4.50 10.79 -12.25
C ASP A 42 -5.99 11.06 -12.02
N ARG A 43 -6.75 11.16 -13.11
CA ARG A 43 -8.17 11.45 -13.05
C ARG A 43 -8.90 10.68 -14.14
N ASN A 44 -9.95 9.99 -13.72
CA ASN A 44 -10.88 9.33 -14.61
C ASN A 44 -12.30 9.81 -14.28
N SER A 45 -12.93 10.50 -15.22
CA SER A 45 -14.24 11.12 -15.02
C SER A 45 -14.24 12.10 -13.83
N LYS A 46 -15.07 11.83 -12.80
CA LYS A 46 -15.15 12.62 -11.56
C LYS A 46 -14.37 11.98 -10.40
N MET A 47 -13.66 10.87 -10.64
CA MET A 47 -12.78 10.25 -9.66
C MET A 47 -11.33 10.67 -9.92
N SER A 48 -10.58 10.98 -8.87
CA SER A 48 -9.16 11.33 -8.98
C SER A 48 -8.36 10.67 -7.87
N ALA A 49 -7.13 10.27 -8.21
CA ALA A 49 -6.12 9.83 -7.26
C ALA A 49 -4.92 10.79 -7.31
N ALA A 50 -4.29 11.03 -6.16
CA ALA A 50 -3.07 11.79 -6.05
C ALA A 50 -2.13 11.10 -5.05
N LEU A 51 -0.87 10.87 -5.43
CA LEU A 51 0.17 10.52 -4.47
C LEU A 51 0.64 11.82 -3.83
N HIS A 52 0.34 12.02 -2.56
CA HIS A 52 0.66 13.25 -1.84
C HIS A 52 2.10 13.29 -1.36
N GLY A 53 2.60 12.17 -0.83
CA GLY A 53 3.94 12.06 -0.30
C GLY A 53 4.43 10.61 -0.32
N ILE A 54 5.75 10.47 -0.34
CA ILE A 54 6.44 9.21 -0.10
C ILE A 54 7.28 9.44 1.15
N TYR A 55 7.13 8.55 2.12
CA TYR A 55 7.85 8.63 3.38
C TYR A 55 8.68 7.38 3.60
N ILE A 56 9.71 7.49 4.43
CA ILE A 56 10.55 6.36 4.82
C ILE A 56 10.73 6.34 6.34
N HIS A 57 10.63 5.15 6.91
CA HIS A 57 11.04 4.86 8.27
C HIS A 57 11.64 3.46 8.27
N ASP A 58 12.84 3.34 8.85
CA ASP A 58 13.71 2.18 8.70
C ASP A 58 13.85 1.73 7.24
N ASP A 59 13.41 0.51 6.93
CA ASP A 59 13.46 -0.08 5.60
C ASP A 59 12.07 -0.19 4.94
N VAL A 60 11.12 0.66 5.35
CA VAL A 60 9.75 0.67 4.82
C VAL A 60 9.44 2.01 4.16
N LEU A 61 8.93 1.94 2.93
CA LEU A 61 8.42 3.07 2.17
C LEU A 61 6.90 3.17 2.32
N TYR A 62 6.42 4.37 2.61
CA TYR A 62 5.01 4.67 2.80
C TYR A 62 4.50 5.60 1.71
N PHE A 63 3.41 5.21 1.05
CA PHE A 63 2.82 5.95 -0.07
C PHE A 63 1.47 6.53 0.38
N GLN A 64 1.43 7.84 0.64
CA GLN A 64 0.20 8.54 1.05
C GLN A 64 -0.63 8.90 -0.19
N ILE A 65 -1.73 8.18 -0.41
CA ILE A 65 -2.58 8.29 -1.59
C ILE A 65 -3.90 8.96 -1.20
N GLY A 66 -4.19 10.11 -1.82
CA GLY A 66 -5.48 10.78 -1.71
C GLY A 66 -6.41 10.36 -2.85
N LEU A 67 -7.60 9.90 -2.51
CA LEU A 67 -8.71 9.61 -3.42
C LEU A 67 -9.80 10.66 -3.25
N ARG A 68 -10.35 11.16 -4.35
CA ARG A 68 -11.46 12.13 -4.31
C ARG A 68 -12.52 11.78 -5.35
N ASN A 69 -13.76 11.63 -4.88
CA ASN A 69 -14.91 11.38 -5.72
C ASN A 69 -15.77 12.64 -5.84
N GLY A 70 -15.77 13.26 -7.02
CA GLY A 70 -16.60 14.42 -7.33
C GLY A 70 -18.00 14.08 -7.86
N SER A 71 -18.33 12.80 -8.03
CA SER A 71 -19.67 12.34 -8.46
C SER A 71 -20.58 12.09 -7.26
N HIS A 72 -21.86 11.82 -7.51
CA HIS A 72 -22.79 11.33 -6.48
C HIS A 72 -22.80 9.79 -6.40
N ILE A 73 -22.17 9.11 -7.36
CA ILE A 73 -22.15 7.65 -7.44
C ILE A 73 -20.90 7.18 -6.70
N ARG A 74 -21.08 6.25 -5.76
CA ARG A 74 -19.98 5.63 -5.00
C ARG A 74 -18.94 5.02 -5.94
N PHE A 75 -17.68 5.07 -5.54
CA PHE A 75 -16.59 4.35 -6.20
C PHE A 75 -16.23 3.15 -5.34
N ASP A 76 -16.49 1.94 -5.83
CA ASP A 76 -16.16 0.71 -5.13
C ASP A 76 -14.76 0.25 -5.54
N ILE A 77 -13.84 0.22 -4.57
CA ILE A 77 -12.47 -0.22 -4.80
C ILE A 77 -12.49 -1.75 -4.79
N ASP A 78 -12.07 -2.36 -5.89
CA ASP A 78 -11.88 -3.81 -5.93
C ASP A 78 -10.54 -4.18 -5.29
N PHE A 79 -9.46 -3.62 -5.85
CA PHE A 79 -8.10 -3.79 -5.32
C PHE A 79 -7.23 -2.58 -5.66
N ILE A 80 -6.13 -2.46 -4.91
CA ILE A 80 -5.02 -1.58 -5.23
C ILE A 80 -3.80 -2.43 -5.52
N ARG A 81 -3.18 -2.23 -6.68
CA ARG A 81 -2.05 -3.03 -7.14
C ARG A 81 -0.80 -2.17 -7.28
N PHE A 82 0.32 -2.70 -6.82
CA PHE A 82 1.63 -2.05 -6.91
C PHE A 82 2.54 -2.91 -7.78
N TYR A 83 3.12 -2.33 -8.82
CA TYR A 83 4.03 -3.07 -9.68
C TYR A 83 5.06 -2.17 -10.34
N ILE A 84 6.27 -2.71 -10.47
CA ILE A 84 7.36 -2.07 -11.19
C ILE A 84 7.30 -2.51 -12.66
N ARG A 85 7.36 -1.55 -13.56
CA ARG A 85 7.38 -1.80 -15.01
C ARG A 85 8.30 -0.86 -15.74
N ASP A 86 8.66 -1.25 -16.96
CA ASP A 86 9.43 -0.38 -17.84
C ASP A 86 8.62 0.85 -18.24
N ARG A 87 9.29 2.00 -18.23
CA ARG A 87 8.75 3.23 -18.78
C ARG A 87 8.90 3.13 -20.29
N LYS A 88 7.78 2.93 -21.01
CA LYS A 88 7.79 2.81 -22.47
C LYS A 88 8.38 4.08 -23.12
N VAL A 89 9.62 4.00 -23.62
CA VAL A 89 10.26 5.05 -24.44
C VAL A 89 10.19 4.71 -25.94
N ALA A 90 9.97 3.44 -26.32
CA ALA A 90 9.81 3.01 -27.71
C ALA A 90 8.67 1.98 -27.88
N LYS A 91 8.11 1.91 -29.09
CA LYS A 91 6.77 1.34 -29.40
C LYS A 91 6.66 -0.19 -29.50
N ARG A 92 7.70 -0.99 -29.27
CA ARG A 92 7.70 -2.44 -29.61
C ARG A 92 8.48 -3.34 -28.64
N THR A 93 8.08 -3.39 -27.38
CA THR A 93 8.60 -4.42 -26.45
C THR A 93 7.53 -4.83 -25.45
N VAL A 94 7.45 -6.14 -25.18
CA VAL A 94 6.65 -6.70 -24.08
C VAL A 94 7.13 -6.07 -22.79
N THR A 95 6.24 -5.37 -22.08
CA THR A 95 6.57 -4.73 -20.81
C THR A 95 6.48 -5.80 -19.73
N GLN A 96 7.59 -6.08 -19.06
CA GLN A 96 7.59 -6.95 -17.88
C GLN A 96 7.09 -6.15 -16.68
N GLU A 97 6.20 -6.77 -15.91
CA GLU A 97 5.67 -6.21 -14.67
C GLU A 97 6.13 -7.10 -13.51
N LYS A 98 6.79 -6.48 -12.53
CA LYS A 98 7.12 -7.11 -11.26
C LYS A 98 6.15 -6.59 -10.21
N GLU A 99 5.26 -7.45 -9.76
CA GLU A 99 4.35 -7.12 -8.66
C GLU A 99 5.10 -6.91 -7.35
N MET A 100 4.64 -5.93 -6.57
CA MET A 100 5.17 -5.58 -5.27
C MET A 100 4.04 -5.74 -4.26
N MET A 101 4.20 -6.68 -3.33
CA MET A 101 3.18 -6.89 -2.30
C MET A 101 3.34 -5.85 -1.21
N PRO A 102 2.26 -5.13 -0.83
CA PRO A 102 2.30 -4.22 0.30
C PRO A 102 2.42 -5.02 1.60
N LEU A 103 3.21 -4.51 2.54
CA LEU A 103 3.33 -5.01 3.89
C LEU A 103 2.07 -4.72 4.71
N ASP A 104 1.48 -3.55 4.47
CA ASP A 104 0.24 -3.08 5.09
C ASP A 104 -0.43 -2.02 4.21
N ILE A 105 -1.75 -1.90 4.32
CA ILE A 105 -2.52 -0.81 3.72
C ILE A 105 -3.58 -0.30 4.71
N ASP A 106 -3.37 0.93 5.21
CA ASP A 106 -4.31 1.65 6.05
C ASP A 106 -5.34 2.43 5.21
N GLY A 107 -6.57 2.55 5.72
CA GLY A 107 -7.66 3.28 5.08
C GLY A 107 -8.47 2.46 4.07
N LEU A 108 -8.30 1.15 4.05
CA LEU A 108 -9.04 0.21 3.20
C LEU A 108 -10.04 -0.70 3.95
N GLU A 109 -10.27 -0.48 5.25
CA GLU A 109 -11.25 -1.24 6.05
C GLU A 109 -12.66 -1.14 5.46
N ARG A 110 -12.94 -0.01 4.81
CA ARG A 110 -14.08 0.16 3.89
C ARG A 110 -13.55 0.50 2.48
N PRO A 111 -13.47 -0.47 1.55
CA PRO A 111 -12.88 -0.28 0.23
C PRO A 111 -13.84 0.44 -0.73
N LEU A 112 -14.25 1.66 -0.39
CA LEU A 112 -15.15 2.49 -1.18
C LEU A 112 -14.86 3.97 -0.97
N VAL A 113 -15.23 4.81 -1.93
CA VAL A 113 -15.24 6.28 -1.78
C VAL A 113 -16.63 6.80 -2.12
N ASP A 114 -17.34 7.26 -1.10
CA ASP A 114 -18.67 7.82 -1.25
C ASP A 114 -18.71 9.03 -2.19
N GLY A 115 -19.89 9.29 -2.74
CA GLY A 115 -20.11 10.46 -3.59
C GLY A 115 -19.78 11.75 -2.84
N LYS A 116 -19.11 12.69 -3.53
CA LYS A 116 -18.68 13.99 -2.98
C LYS A 116 -17.69 13.90 -1.81
N CYS A 117 -17.15 12.72 -1.53
CA CYS A 117 -16.20 12.50 -0.44
C CYS A 117 -14.77 12.32 -0.95
N GLY A 118 -13.83 12.32 0.00
CA GLY A 118 -12.45 11.90 -0.21
C GLY A 118 -12.06 10.82 0.79
N LYS A 119 -10.99 10.10 0.48
CA LYS A 119 -10.39 9.07 1.31
C LYS A 119 -8.88 9.15 1.19
N THR A 120 -8.17 8.98 2.29
CA THR A 120 -6.71 8.77 2.28
C THR A 120 -6.43 7.29 2.49
N VAL A 121 -5.53 6.75 1.70
CA VAL A 121 -5.02 5.38 1.81
C VAL A 121 -3.51 5.47 1.96
N VAL A 122 -2.92 4.69 2.86
CA VAL A 122 -1.47 4.61 3.01
C VAL A 122 -1.02 3.18 2.82
N ALA A 123 -0.18 2.94 1.82
CA ALA A 123 0.42 1.64 1.60
C ALA A 123 1.87 1.63 2.07
N ALA A 124 2.24 0.61 2.83
CA ALA A 124 3.60 0.30 3.24
C ALA A 124 4.21 -0.77 2.31
N LEU A 125 5.40 -0.52 1.78
CA LEU A 125 6.15 -1.47 0.95
C LEU A 125 7.59 -1.58 1.48
N ASP A 126 8.20 -2.75 1.35
CA ASP A 126 9.64 -2.90 1.57
C ASP A 126 10.42 -1.89 0.75
N LYS A 127 11.51 -1.35 1.31
CA LYS A 127 12.43 -0.47 0.59
C LYS A 127 12.96 -1.21 -0.64
N PHE A 128 12.90 -0.53 -1.79
CA PHE A 128 13.44 -1.04 -3.04
C PHE A 128 14.17 0.06 -3.81
N THR A 129 15.04 -0.36 -4.73
CA THR A 129 15.70 0.53 -5.69
C THR A 129 15.01 0.45 -7.04
N LEU A 130 14.88 1.58 -7.74
CA LEU A 130 14.22 1.64 -9.03
C LEU A 130 15.17 2.21 -10.09
N ALA A 131 15.46 1.44 -11.14
CA ALA A 131 16.26 1.95 -12.26
C ALA A 131 15.56 3.13 -12.96
N ASN A 132 16.33 4.06 -13.53
CA ASN A 132 15.80 5.25 -14.20
C ASN A 132 14.89 4.96 -15.41
N SER A 133 15.03 3.78 -16.02
CA SER A 133 14.19 3.28 -17.13
C SER A 133 12.87 2.64 -16.65
N LYS A 134 12.70 2.43 -15.35
CA LYS A 134 11.52 1.81 -14.74
C LYS A 134 10.68 2.84 -13.98
N GLN A 135 9.46 2.44 -13.64
CA GLN A 135 8.55 3.16 -12.77
C GLN A 135 7.79 2.19 -11.87
N LEU A 136 7.49 2.60 -10.65
CA LEU A 136 6.42 1.97 -9.87
C LEU A 136 5.08 2.52 -10.38
N THR A 137 4.11 1.65 -10.58
CA THR A 137 2.74 2.00 -10.94
C THR A 137 1.83 1.53 -9.82
N ILE A 138 1.03 2.46 -9.30
CA ILE A 138 -0.03 2.18 -8.34
C ILE A 138 -1.34 2.27 -9.09
N GLU A 139 -2.04 1.16 -9.18
CA GLU A 139 -3.30 1.03 -9.91
C GLU A 139 -4.44 0.85 -8.92
N ILE A 140 -5.43 1.73 -8.97
CA ILE A 140 -6.66 1.62 -8.18
C ILE A 140 -7.75 1.14 -9.13
N TYR A 141 -8.24 -0.08 -8.90
CA TYR A 141 -9.25 -0.72 -9.73
C TYR A 141 -10.65 -0.52 -9.16
N GLU A 142 -11.61 -0.29 -10.04
CA GLU A 142 -13.01 -0.12 -9.66
C GLU A 142 -13.72 -1.44 -9.86
N LYS A 143 -14.46 -1.89 -8.84
CA LYS A 143 -15.26 -3.09 -8.93
C LYS A 143 -16.41 -2.89 -9.94
N ASP A 144 -16.53 -3.81 -10.89
CA ASP A 144 -17.59 -3.83 -11.91
C ASP A 144 -17.76 -2.50 -12.68
N GLY A 145 -16.67 -1.74 -12.83
CA GLY A 145 -16.68 -0.40 -13.41
C GLY A 145 -15.48 -0.14 -14.34
N GLY A 146 -15.37 1.09 -14.83
CA GLY A 146 -14.34 1.50 -15.79
C GLY A 146 -13.46 2.66 -15.31
N ARG A 147 -13.63 3.14 -14.08
CA ARG A 147 -12.94 4.34 -13.56
C ARG A 147 -11.58 4.00 -12.94
N HIS A 148 -10.76 3.18 -13.58
CA HIS A 148 -9.41 2.85 -13.08
C HIS A 148 -8.48 4.07 -13.09
N LEU A 149 -7.58 4.13 -12.10
CA LEU A 149 -6.65 5.25 -11.89
C LEU A 149 -5.22 4.72 -11.79
N TYR A 150 -4.28 5.48 -12.33
CA TYR A 150 -2.88 5.07 -12.46
C TYR A 150 -1.92 6.14 -11.95
N LEU A 151 -1.32 5.92 -10.78
CA LEU A 151 -0.26 6.78 -10.27
C LEU A 151 1.11 6.23 -10.68
N LYS A 152 1.85 7.03 -11.46
CA LYS A 152 3.18 6.65 -11.98
C LYS A 152 4.26 7.33 -11.14
N VAL A 153 5.05 6.52 -10.43
CA VAL A 153 6.11 6.97 -9.53
C VAL A 153 7.48 6.66 -10.16
N ARG A 154 8.32 7.69 -10.32
CA ARG A 154 9.66 7.58 -10.91
C ARG A 154 10.72 7.41 -9.82
N ASN A 155 11.92 7.00 -10.23
CA ASN A 155 13.06 6.85 -9.32
C ASN A 155 13.30 8.11 -8.47
N ARG A 156 13.39 9.29 -9.10
CA ARG A 156 13.52 10.58 -8.40
C ARG A 156 12.46 10.83 -7.31
N ASN A 157 11.28 10.24 -7.41
CA ASN A 157 10.24 10.43 -6.39
C ASN A 157 10.55 9.60 -5.15
N ILE A 158 11.07 8.38 -5.33
CA ILE A 158 11.49 7.48 -4.26
C ILE A 158 12.74 8.03 -3.57
N GLU A 159 13.72 8.53 -4.34
CA GLU A 159 14.94 9.15 -3.81
C GLU A 159 14.68 10.39 -2.95
N ASN A 160 13.57 11.10 -3.21
CA ASN A 160 13.14 12.27 -2.45
C ASN A 160 12.12 11.93 -1.34
N ALA A 161 12.00 10.65 -0.94
CA ALA A 161 11.18 10.25 0.18
C ALA A 161 11.60 11.00 1.45
N GLN A 162 10.61 11.41 2.25
CA GLN A 162 10.85 12.19 3.47
C GLN A 162 10.84 11.27 4.69
N PRO A 163 11.69 11.48 5.71
CA PRO A 163 11.57 10.74 6.95
C PRO A 163 10.20 11.01 7.62
N ILE A 164 9.66 10.01 8.30
CA ILE A 164 8.50 10.21 9.18
C ILE A 164 9.00 10.95 10.43
N ASN A 165 8.51 12.17 10.63
CA ASN A 165 8.73 12.92 11.87
C ASN A 165 7.76 12.49 12.98
#